data_AF-A0A7T0G1M0-F1
#
_entry.id   AF-A0A7T0G1M0-F1
#
_cell.length_a   1.000
_cell.length_b   1.000
_cell.length_c   1.000
_cell.angle_alpha   90.00
_cell.angle_beta   90.00
_cell.angle_gamma   90.00
#
_symmetry.space_group_name_H-M   'P 1'
#
loop_
_entity.id
_entity.type
_entity.pdbx_description
1 polymer ?
#
loop_
_entity_poly.entity_id
_entity_poly.type
_entity_poly.pdbx_seq_one_letter_code
_entity_poly.pdbx_strand_id
1 'polypeptide(L)'
;MIESLFILLIIFLFIMPVPTLALATGLGIGHLFYKQFLLFRFQPASQKKLIWYTLLCNGINFILSLFLAFGMSYAVHYFLTDLFWLFLFNFLFCFAVSIRWFDFSNRLFRFLVHRLSEKHTPSLKTTGNTAFVMVYGLRKSIGWGAGWTPVFVDAGDIDLTREILRFKGLFLDLTLNSQSLENAISVSSEQITLIPRRENDYQRAGRYKLVIRDQFYPFRCRETRDLIISRIFPTEKPPANTPSSPLPLNNPTTG
;
A
#
# COMPACT_ATOMS: atom_id res chain seq x y z
N MET A 1 -10.68 -2.96 -37.22
CA MET A 1 -10.19 -2.19 -36.05
C MET A 1 -9.07 -2.91 -35.30
N ILE A 2 -9.12 -4.23 -35.10
CA ILE A 2 -8.06 -4.99 -34.43
C ILE A 2 -6.75 -5.02 -35.23
N GLU A 3 -6.80 -5.18 -36.56
CA GLU A 3 -5.59 -5.16 -37.41
C GLU A 3 -4.86 -3.82 -37.35
N SER A 4 -5.59 -2.70 -37.36
CA SER A 4 -5.02 -1.36 -37.21
C SER A 4 -4.30 -1.21 -35.87
N LEU A 5 -4.82 -1.82 -34.81
CA LEU A 5 -4.22 -1.81 -33.48
C LEU A 5 -2.96 -2.69 -33.43
N PHE A 6 -2.96 -3.83 -34.13
CA PHE A 6 -1.80 -4.70 -34.27
C PHE A 6 -0.67 -4.04 -35.07
N ILE A 7 -1.00 -3.36 -36.18
CA ILE A 7 -0.03 -2.60 -36.97
C ILE A 7 0.59 -1.48 -36.13
N LEU A 8 -0.25 -0.74 -35.38
CA LEU A 8 0.22 0.30 -34.47
C LEU A 8 1.15 -0.27 -33.37
N LEU A 9 0.78 -1.42 -32.80
CA LEU A 9 1.58 -2.14 -31.82
C LEU A 9 2.95 -2.53 -32.39
N ILE A 10 2.99 -3.05 -33.62
CA ILE A 10 4.24 -3.43 -34.30
C ILE A 10 5.11 -2.18 -34.53
N ILE A 11 4.51 -1.09 -35.02
CA ILE A 11 5.24 0.18 -35.25
C ILE A 11 5.84 0.68 -33.93
N PHE A 12 5.06 0.69 -32.85
CA PHE A 12 5.51 1.21 -31.56
C PHE A 12 6.57 0.33 -30.87
N LEU A 13 6.46 -0.99 -30.94
CA LEU A 13 7.39 -1.90 -30.26
C LEU A 13 8.65 -2.23 -31.07
N PHE A 14 8.57 -2.31 -32.40
CA PHE A 14 9.68 -2.79 -33.23
C PHE A 14 10.29 -1.71 -34.11
N ILE A 15 9.49 -0.78 -34.65
CA ILE A 15 9.99 0.25 -35.57
C ILE A 15 10.47 1.48 -34.80
N MET A 16 9.72 1.91 -33.79
CA MET A 16 10.04 3.09 -32.98
C MET A 16 10.01 2.77 -31.47
N PRO A 17 10.82 1.80 -30.99
CA PRO A 17 10.81 1.43 -29.57
C PRO A 17 11.23 2.59 -28.67
N VAL A 18 12.27 3.34 -29.04
CA VAL A 18 12.81 4.43 -28.22
C VAL A 18 11.83 5.61 -28.09
N PRO A 19 11.27 6.16 -29.19
CA PRO A 19 10.24 7.20 -29.10
C PRO A 19 9.00 6.75 -28.32
N THR A 20 8.56 5.51 -28.51
CA THR A 20 7.42 4.95 -27.77
C THR A 20 7.72 4.88 -26.29
N LEU A 21 8.91 4.40 -25.90
CA LEU A 21 9.32 4.33 -24.50
C LEU A 21 9.41 5.72 -23.87
N ALA A 22 9.96 6.70 -24.59
CA ALA A 22 10.04 8.09 -24.15
C ALA A 22 8.64 8.70 -23.94
N LEU A 23 7.70 8.46 -24.85
CA LEU A 23 6.33 8.95 -24.71
C LEU A 23 5.59 8.26 -23.57
N ALA A 24 5.70 6.93 -23.45
CA ALA A 24 5.09 6.16 -22.38
C ALA A 24 5.63 6.56 -20.99
N THR A 25 6.95 6.74 -20.87
CA THR A 25 7.57 7.23 -19.64
C THR A 25 7.17 8.67 -19.35
N GLY A 26 7.13 9.56 -20.34
CA GLY A 26 6.68 10.94 -20.18
C GLY A 26 5.25 11.04 -19.68
N LEU A 27 4.32 10.28 -20.29
CA LEU A 27 2.92 10.20 -19.84
C LEU A 27 2.80 9.59 -18.43
N GLY A 28 3.57 8.54 -18.14
CA GLY A 28 3.58 7.90 -16.82
C GLY A 28 4.08 8.84 -15.72
N ILE A 29 5.20 9.53 -15.96
CA ILE A 29 5.77 10.51 -15.04
C ILE A 29 4.83 11.70 -14.86
N GLY A 30 4.25 12.22 -15.96
CA GLY A 30 3.25 13.29 -15.91
C GLY A 30 2.04 12.91 -15.06
N HIS A 31 1.55 11.68 -15.17
CA HIS A 31 0.46 11.18 -14.34
C HIS A 31 0.83 11.05 -12.86
N LEU A 32 2.06 10.63 -12.55
CA LEU A 32 2.56 10.58 -11.17
C LEU A 32 2.65 11.98 -10.55
N PHE A 33 3.19 12.96 -11.30
CA PHE A 33 3.22 14.35 -10.86
C PHE A 33 1.82 14.93 -10.68
N TYR A 34 0.89 14.63 -11.59
CA TYR A 34 -0.50 15.04 -11.45
C TYR A 34 -1.14 14.50 -10.17
N LYS A 35 -0.95 13.21 -9.86
CA LYS A 35 -1.43 12.62 -8.59
C LYS A 35 -0.83 13.29 -7.37
N GLN A 36 0.48 13.57 -7.40
CA GLN A 36 1.16 14.23 -6.30
C GLN A 36 0.69 15.67 -6.11
N PHE A 37 0.46 16.39 -7.21
CA PHE A 37 -0.10 17.74 -7.22
C PHE A 37 -1.51 17.75 -6.62
N LEU A 38 -2.37 16.83 -7.02
CA LEU A 38 -3.72 16.70 -6.45
C LEU A 38 -3.67 16.44 -4.95
N LEU A 39 -2.83 15.48 -4.52
CA LEU A 39 -2.63 15.18 -3.11
C LEU A 39 -2.21 16.44 -2.35
N PHE A 40 -1.23 17.19 -2.85
CA PHE A 40 -0.76 18.43 -2.21
C PHE A 40 -1.81 19.55 -2.19
N ARG A 41 -2.65 19.63 -3.23
CA ARG A 41 -3.71 20.63 -3.35
C ARG A 41 -4.83 20.40 -2.35
N PHE A 42 -5.25 19.15 -2.15
CA PHE A 42 -6.39 18.82 -1.28
C PHE A 42 -5.99 18.51 0.17
N GLN A 43 -4.72 18.19 0.45
CA GLN A 43 -4.25 17.98 1.82
C GLN A 43 -4.48 19.22 2.71
N PRO A 44 -4.99 19.04 3.95
CA PRO A 44 -5.14 20.14 4.90
C PRO A 44 -3.83 20.91 5.12
N ALA A 45 -3.90 22.24 5.23
CA ALA A 45 -2.73 23.11 5.29
C ALA A 45 -1.76 22.77 6.45
N SER A 46 -2.29 22.45 7.63
CA SER A 46 -1.52 22.03 8.81
C SER A 46 -0.75 20.72 8.59
N GLN A 47 -1.21 19.86 7.67
CA GLN A 47 -0.72 18.50 7.47
C GLN A 47 0.05 18.30 6.16
N LYS A 48 0.33 19.36 5.40
CA LYS A 48 1.23 19.30 4.22
C LYS A 48 2.63 18.82 4.57
N LYS A 49 3.05 18.98 5.83
CA LYS A 49 4.33 18.45 6.34
C LYS A 49 4.42 16.92 6.22
N LEU A 50 3.31 16.20 6.36
CA LEU A 50 3.29 14.75 6.18
C LEU A 50 3.69 14.34 4.76
N ILE A 51 3.26 15.10 3.75
CA ILE A 51 3.63 14.86 2.35
C ILE A 51 5.15 15.03 2.18
N TRP A 52 5.72 16.08 2.76
CA TRP A 52 7.17 16.31 2.74
C TRP A 52 7.95 15.21 3.45
N TYR A 53 7.50 14.74 4.62
CA TYR A 53 8.13 13.61 5.30
C TYR A 53 8.04 12.33 4.48
N THR A 54 6.91 12.07 3.83
CA THR A 54 6.77 10.93 2.92
C THR A 54 7.75 11.02 1.76
N LEU A 55 7.89 12.20 1.14
CA LEU A 55 8.82 12.44 0.05
C LEU A 55 10.28 12.29 0.50
N LEU A 56 10.64 12.86 1.66
CA LEU A 56 11.97 12.75 2.26
C LEU A 56 12.33 11.29 2.54
N CYS A 57 11.44 10.55 3.19
CA CYS A 57 11.64 9.13 3.50
C CYS A 57 11.78 8.28 2.24
N ASN A 58 10.95 8.52 1.21
CA ASN A 58 11.11 7.88 -0.10
C ASN A 58 12.47 8.21 -0.75
N GLY A 59 12.93 9.45 -0.63
CA GLY A 59 14.25 9.88 -1.14
C GLY A 59 15.40 9.18 -0.41
N ILE A 60 15.35 9.10 0.93
CA ILE A 60 16.31 8.35 1.73
C ILE A 60 16.30 6.87 1.34
N ASN A 61 15.12 6.27 1.18
CA ASN A 61 14.98 4.87 0.78
C ASN A 61 15.60 4.61 -0.60
N PHE A 62 15.39 5.53 -1.55
CA PHE A 62 16.00 5.48 -2.88
C PHE A 62 17.54 5.52 -2.80
N ILE A 63 18.10 6.46 -2.04
CA ILE A 63 19.56 6.62 -1.87
C ILE A 63 20.17 5.37 -1.21
N LEU A 64 19.57 4.88 -0.12
CA LEU A 64 20.04 3.66 0.55
C LEU A 64 19.93 2.43 -0.34
N SER A 65 18.87 2.35 -1.17
CA SER A 65 18.72 1.28 -2.16
C SER A 65 19.80 1.33 -3.23
N LEU A 66 20.20 2.53 -3.66
CA LEU A 66 21.30 2.76 -4.60
C LEU A 66 22.62 2.27 -4.03
N PHE A 67 22.93 2.64 -2.78
CA PHE A 67 24.15 2.19 -2.11
C PHE A 67 24.19 0.67 -1.92
N LEU A 68 23.08 0.06 -1.50
CA LEU A 68 23.00 -1.40 -1.36
C LEU A 68 23.21 -2.10 -2.71
N ALA A 69 22.55 -1.62 -3.77
CA ALA A 69 22.68 -2.19 -5.10
C ALA A 69 24.11 -2.07 -5.65
N PHE A 70 24.74 -0.92 -5.42
CA PHE A 70 26.13 -0.70 -5.79
C PHE A 70 27.06 -1.65 -5.04
N GLY A 71 26.92 -1.76 -3.71
CA GLY A 71 27.76 -2.64 -2.89
C GLY A 71 27.62 -4.12 -3.29
N MET A 72 26.39 -4.59 -3.51
CA MET A 72 26.13 -5.98 -3.94
C MET A 72 26.64 -6.25 -5.35
N SER A 73 26.43 -5.31 -6.28
CA SER A 73 26.92 -5.47 -7.65
C SER A 73 28.44 -5.44 -7.72
N TYR A 74 29.07 -4.54 -6.96
CA TYR A 74 30.52 -4.45 -6.86
C TYR A 74 31.13 -5.72 -6.26
N ALA A 75 30.50 -6.31 -5.23
CA ALA A 75 30.95 -7.58 -4.66
C ALA A 75 30.96 -8.70 -5.71
N VAL A 76 29.91 -8.82 -6.54
CA VAL A 76 29.87 -9.82 -7.61
C VAL A 76 30.89 -9.52 -8.71
N HIS A 77 31.05 -8.26 -9.08
CA HIS A 77 32.03 -7.84 -10.08
C HIS A 77 33.47 -8.13 -9.65
N TYR A 78 33.77 -7.99 -8.36
CA TYR A 78 35.06 -8.34 -7.79
C TYR A 78 35.40 -9.83 -7.98
N PHE A 79 34.41 -10.73 -7.95
CA PHE A 79 34.62 -12.18 -8.13
C PHE A 79 34.58 -12.65 -9.60
N LEU A 80 33.85 -11.94 -10.48
CA LEU A 80 33.60 -12.32 -11.87
C LEU A 80 34.20 -11.29 -12.84
N THR A 81 35.46 -10.93 -12.64
CA THR A 81 36.17 -9.88 -13.37
C THR A 81 35.93 -9.92 -14.89
N ASP A 82 35.84 -8.74 -15.50
CA ASP A 82 35.84 -8.46 -16.96
C ASP A 82 34.50 -8.39 -17.71
N LEU A 83 33.33 -8.46 -17.07
CA LEU A 83 32.05 -8.10 -17.72
C LEU A 83 31.36 -6.87 -17.10
N PHE A 84 31.56 -5.71 -17.72
CA PHE A 84 30.82 -4.47 -17.40
C PHE A 84 29.30 -4.66 -17.50
N TRP A 85 28.83 -5.38 -18.53
CA TRP A 85 27.40 -5.65 -18.72
C TRP A 85 26.80 -6.49 -17.59
N LEU A 86 27.58 -7.41 -17.03
CA LEU A 86 27.15 -8.23 -15.89
C LEU A 86 27.03 -7.37 -14.62
N PHE A 87 27.98 -6.45 -14.40
CA PHE A 87 27.88 -5.46 -13.31
C PHE A 87 26.63 -4.58 -13.48
N LEU A 88 26.36 -4.06 -14.68
CA LEU A 88 25.20 -3.21 -14.91
C LEU A 88 23.88 -3.97 -14.70
N PHE A 89 23.78 -5.19 -15.21
CA PHE A 89 22.62 -6.05 -15.00
C PHE A 89 22.40 -6.33 -13.51
N ASN A 90 23.44 -6.73 -12.78
CA ASN A 90 23.33 -7.05 -11.36
C ASN A 90 23.01 -5.81 -10.53
N PHE A 91 23.58 -4.65 -10.87
CA PHE A 91 23.24 -3.38 -10.26
C PHE A 91 21.75 -3.06 -10.42
N LEU A 92 21.22 -3.13 -11.65
CA LEU A 92 19.81 -2.87 -11.92
C LEU A 92 18.89 -3.87 -11.21
N PHE A 93 19.27 -5.15 -11.18
CA PHE A 93 18.53 -6.20 -10.48
C PHE A 93 18.51 -5.98 -8.97
N CYS A 94 19.67 -5.81 -8.33
CA CYS A 94 19.78 -5.53 -6.90
C CYS A 94 19.06 -4.23 -6.53
N PHE A 95 19.13 -3.21 -7.38
CA PHE A 95 18.41 -1.95 -7.17
C PHE A 95 16.90 -2.15 -7.22
N ALA A 96 16.38 -2.86 -8.24
CA ALA A 96 14.96 -3.15 -8.39
C ALA A 96 14.41 -3.99 -7.24
N VAL A 97 15.16 -4.99 -6.78
CA VAL A 97 14.80 -5.77 -5.58
C VAL A 97 14.84 -4.87 -4.35
N SER A 98 15.91 -4.09 -4.19
CA SER A 98 16.13 -3.27 -3.00
C SER A 98 15.05 -2.21 -2.80
N ILE A 99 14.75 -1.43 -3.84
CA ILE A 99 13.73 -0.37 -3.78
C ILE A 99 12.31 -0.94 -3.60
N ARG A 100 12.06 -2.16 -4.07
CA ARG A 100 10.75 -2.82 -3.97
C ARG A 100 10.56 -3.49 -2.61
N TRP A 101 11.62 -4.06 -2.04
CA TRP A 101 11.53 -4.93 -0.87
C TRP A 101 11.99 -4.22 0.40
N PHE A 102 12.99 -3.34 0.38
CA PHE A 102 13.44 -2.68 1.61
C PHE A 102 12.77 -1.32 1.81
N ASP A 103 12.28 -1.09 3.03
CA ASP A 103 11.88 0.24 3.50
C ASP A 103 12.78 0.65 4.66
N PHE A 104 13.97 1.15 4.31
CA PHE A 104 14.96 1.66 5.26
C PHE A 104 14.46 2.86 6.06
N SER A 105 13.48 3.57 5.51
CA SER A 105 12.97 4.82 6.07
C SER A 105 11.83 4.63 7.07
N ASN A 106 11.31 3.41 7.23
CA ASN A 106 10.08 3.16 7.98
C ASN A 106 10.14 3.67 9.43
N ARG A 107 11.21 3.34 10.17
CA ARG A 107 11.39 3.78 11.57
C ARG A 107 11.49 5.30 11.67
N LEU A 108 12.23 5.93 10.74
CA LEU A 108 12.37 7.38 10.70
C LEU A 108 11.03 8.05 10.40
N PHE A 109 10.27 7.52 9.43
CA PHE A 109 8.95 8.02 9.09
C PHE A 109 8.00 7.97 10.28
N ARG A 110 7.93 6.82 10.96
CA ARG A 110 7.12 6.64 12.18
C ARG A 110 7.51 7.65 13.26
N PHE A 111 8.81 7.83 13.50
CA PHE A 111 9.30 8.83 14.46
C PHE A 111 8.88 10.26 14.09
N LEU A 112 9.01 10.67 12.82
CA LEU A 112 8.60 11.99 12.36
C LEU A 112 7.08 12.22 12.51
N VAL A 113 6.27 11.20 12.23
CA VAL A 113 4.81 11.26 12.39
C VAL A 113 4.43 11.38 13.86
N HIS A 114 5.00 10.59 14.78
CA HIS A 114 4.71 10.72 16.21
C HIS A 114 5.11 12.08 16.75
N ARG A 115 6.30 12.58 16.37
CA ARG A 115 6.74 13.93 16.74
C ARG A 115 5.80 15.03 16.23
N LEU A 116 5.23 14.86 15.04
CA LEU A 116 4.24 15.78 14.50
C LEU A 116 2.89 15.67 15.26
N SER A 117 2.49 14.45 15.63
CA SER A 117 1.28 14.15 16.39
C SER A 117 1.33 14.73 17.79
N GLU A 118 2.41 14.55 18.55
CA GLU A 118 2.59 15.10 19.89
C GLU A 118 2.42 16.62 19.92
N LYS A 119 2.86 17.29 18.86
CA LYS A 119 2.75 18.74 18.71
C LYS A 119 1.30 19.22 18.45
N HIS A 120 0.47 18.39 17.84
CA HIS A 120 -0.91 18.77 17.45
C HIS A 120 -1.99 18.16 18.35
N THR A 121 -1.68 17.05 19.02
CA THR A 121 -2.61 16.26 19.84
C THR A 121 -1.82 15.55 20.96
N PRO A 122 -1.64 16.18 22.13
CA PRO A 122 -0.77 15.68 23.21
C PRO A 122 -1.31 14.48 24.00
N SER A 123 -2.41 13.84 23.57
CA SER A 123 -3.14 12.84 24.38
C SER A 123 -2.89 11.37 24.04
N LEU A 124 -1.93 11.06 23.16
CA LEU A 124 -1.73 9.68 22.71
C LEU A 124 -0.53 9.00 23.38
N LYS A 125 -0.69 8.60 24.65
CA LYS A 125 0.09 7.48 25.19
C LYS A 125 -0.60 6.19 24.76
N THR A 126 -0.22 5.65 23.61
CA THR A 126 -0.70 4.35 23.13
C THR A 126 0.01 3.24 23.92
N THR A 127 -0.49 2.97 25.13
CA THR A 127 -0.11 1.77 25.90
C THR A 127 -0.98 0.61 25.42
N GLY A 128 -0.50 -0.19 24.45
CA GLY A 128 -1.23 -1.33 23.91
C GLY A 128 -0.59 -1.95 22.67
N ASN A 129 -1.21 -3.01 22.15
CA ASN A 129 -0.81 -3.62 20.87
C ASN A 129 -1.35 -2.74 19.73
N THR A 130 -0.48 -1.99 19.06
CA THR A 130 -0.85 -1.06 18.00
C THR A 130 -0.12 -1.38 16.71
N ALA A 131 -0.76 -1.11 15.59
CA ALA A 131 -0.12 -1.18 14.27
C ALA A 131 -0.01 0.22 13.68
N PHE A 132 1.19 0.59 13.23
CA PHE A 132 1.38 1.83 12.50
C PHE A 132 0.86 1.72 11.06
N VAL A 133 0.06 2.69 10.64
CA VAL A 133 -0.73 2.63 9.41
C VAL A 133 -0.79 4.00 8.72
N MET A 134 -0.75 3.99 7.39
CA MET A 134 -1.13 5.13 6.57
C MET A 134 -2.50 4.92 5.94
N VAL A 135 -3.31 5.98 5.93
CA VAL A 135 -4.65 5.99 5.34
C VAL A 135 -4.68 6.99 4.20
N TYR A 136 -5.00 6.52 3.00
CA TYR A 136 -5.22 7.36 1.83
C TYR A 136 -6.72 7.52 1.61
N GLY A 137 -7.20 8.77 1.58
CA GLY A 137 -8.54 9.09 1.11
C GLY A 137 -8.56 9.07 -0.41
N LEU A 138 -9.43 8.26 -0.99
CA LEU A 138 -9.54 8.07 -2.43
C LEU A 138 -10.85 8.66 -2.96
N ARG A 139 -10.75 9.36 -4.09
CA ARG A 139 -11.89 9.88 -4.86
C ARG A 139 -11.89 9.24 -6.24
N LYS A 140 -13.08 9.07 -6.82
CA LYS A 140 -13.23 8.68 -8.23
C LYS A 140 -12.54 9.71 -9.12
N SER A 141 -11.61 9.25 -9.95
CA SER A 141 -10.82 10.13 -10.82
C SER A 141 -11.74 10.91 -11.77
N ILE A 142 -11.43 12.19 -11.97
CA ILE A 142 -12.11 13.05 -12.93
C ILE A 142 -11.06 13.40 -13.99
N GLY A 143 -11.01 12.61 -15.06
CA GLY A 143 -10.01 12.76 -16.12
C GLY A 143 -9.80 11.48 -16.94
N TRP A 144 -8.71 11.45 -17.70
CA TRP A 144 -8.31 10.27 -18.48
C TRP A 144 -7.83 9.17 -17.54
N GLY A 145 -8.66 8.14 -17.38
CA GLY A 145 -8.39 6.96 -16.58
C GLY A 145 -9.55 6.64 -15.64
N ALA A 146 -10.19 5.49 -15.85
CA ALA A 146 -11.10 4.92 -14.85
C ALA A 146 -10.26 4.49 -13.64
N GLY A 147 -10.47 5.12 -12.48
CA GLY A 147 -9.71 4.76 -11.30
C GLY A 147 -9.99 5.61 -10.07
N TRP A 148 -9.29 5.27 -9.00
CA TRP A 148 -9.32 5.98 -7.72
C TRP A 148 -8.03 6.79 -7.56
N THR A 149 -8.17 8.07 -7.22
CA THR A 149 -7.06 9.00 -7.06
C THR A 149 -6.97 9.44 -5.59
N PRO A 150 -5.77 9.42 -4.99
CA PRO A 150 -5.60 9.89 -3.62
C PRO A 150 -5.81 11.40 -3.54
N VAL A 151 -6.61 11.82 -2.56
CA VAL A 151 -6.97 13.22 -2.27
C VAL A 151 -6.25 13.70 -1.02
N PHE A 152 -6.12 12.83 -0.03
CA PHE A 152 -5.30 13.08 1.15
C PHE A 152 -4.59 11.81 1.59
N VAL A 153 -3.57 12.01 2.42
CA VAL A 153 -2.89 10.97 3.18
C VAL A 153 -2.91 11.35 4.65
N ASP A 154 -3.16 10.37 5.51
CA ASP A 154 -2.96 10.48 6.95
C ASP A 154 -2.11 9.30 7.43
N ALA A 155 -1.48 9.45 8.59
CA ALA A 155 -0.65 8.41 9.18
C ALA A 155 -0.81 8.43 10.71
N GLY A 156 -0.80 7.25 11.32
CA GLY A 156 -0.91 7.10 12.76
C GLY A 156 -1.08 5.65 13.17
N ASP A 157 -1.64 5.43 14.35
CA ASP A 157 -1.76 4.10 14.93
C ASP A 157 -3.21 3.59 14.85
N ILE A 158 -3.36 2.29 14.62
CA ILE A 158 -4.58 1.56 14.89
C ILE A 158 -4.44 0.83 16.22
N ASP A 159 -5.40 1.05 17.11
CA ASP A 159 -5.51 0.30 18.37
C ASP A 159 -6.08 -1.10 18.09
N LEU A 160 -5.25 -2.14 18.23
CA LEU A 160 -5.63 -3.55 18.09
C LEU A 160 -5.98 -4.18 19.44
N THR A 161 -6.04 -3.41 20.52
CA THR A 161 -6.36 -3.93 21.85
C THR A 161 -7.86 -3.88 22.13
N ARG A 162 -8.58 -2.94 21.50
CA ARG A 162 -10.02 -2.77 21.66
C ARG A 162 -10.81 -3.71 20.76
N GLU A 163 -12.03 -4.08 21.20
CA GLU A 163 -13.01 -4.78 20.37
C GLU A 163 -13.39 -3.96 19.14
N ILE A 164 -13.50 -2.64 19.33
CA ILE A 164 -13.75 -1.67 18.26
C ILE A 164 -12.41 -1.12 17.79
N LEU A 165 -12.05 -1.42 16.55
CA LEU A 165 -10.85 -0.91 15.91
C LEU A 165 -10.99 0.61 15.69
N ARG A 166 -10.03 1.36 16.19
CA ARG A 166 -9.97 2.82 16.02
C ARG A 166 -8.63 3.22 15.45
N PHE A 167 -8.67 3.84 14.28
CA PHE A 167 -7.52 4.51 13.68
C PHE A 167 -7.45 5.94 14.18
N LYS A 168 -6.29 6.32 14.72
CA LYS A 168 -6.00 7.69 15.11
C LYS A 168 -4.78 8.18 14.33
N GLY A 169 -5.05 8.97 13.31
CA GLY A 169 -4.05 9.67 12.51
C GLY A 169 -3.72 11.05 13.06
N LEU A 170 -2.99 11.84 12.27
CA LEU A 170 -2.64 13.21 12.58
C LEU A 170 -3.85 14.16 12.52
N PHE A 171 -4.89 13.78 11.77
CA PHE A 171 -6.11 14.60 11.65
C PHE A 171 -7.39 13.79 11.49
N LEU A 172 -7.32 12.52 11.11
CA LEU A 172 -8.47 11.62 11.08
C LEU A 172 -8.54 10.78 12.34
N ASP A 173 -9.76 10.63 12.83
CA ASP A 173 -10.12 9.65 13.84
C ASP A 173 -11.24 8.79 13.27
N LEU A 174 -10.91 7.55 12.88
CA LEU A 174 -11.83 6.65 12.20
C LEU A 174 -12.14 5.46 13.09
N THR A 175 -13.43 5.22 13.29
CA THR A 175 -13.93 3.99 13.93
C THR A 175 -14.25 2.97 12.84
N LEU A 176 -13.55 1.85 12.86
CA LEU A 176 -13.64 0.78 11.86
C LEU A 176 -14.49 -0.36 12.39
N ASN A 177 -15.75 -0.44 11.95
CA ASN A 177 -16.67 -1.52 12.29
C ASN A 177 -17.62 -1.81 11.12
N SER A 178 -18.39 -2.89 11.23
CA SER A 178 -19.39 -3.30 10.23
C SER A 178 -20.56 -2.31 10.07
N GLN A 179 -20.73 -1.38 11.00
CA GLN A 179 -21.76 -0.33 10.94
C GLN A 179 -21.31 0.87 10.11
N SER A 180 -20.02 1.24 10.18
CA SER A 180 -19.44 2.36 9.43
C SER A 180 -18.99 1.96 8.03
N LEU A 181 -18.63 0.68 7.85
CA LEU A 181 -18.10 0.14 6.60
C LEU A 181 -19.10 -0.78 5.91
N GLU A 182 -19.19 -0.65 4.59
CA GLU A 182 -19.94 -1.56 3.73
C GLU A 182 -19.11 -2.82 3.47
N ASN A 183 -17.83 -2.64 3.18
CA ASN A 183 -16.92 -3.74 2.85
C ASN A 183 -15.46 -3.38 3.13
N ALA A 184 -14.61 -4.40 3.30
CA ALA A 184 -13.16 -4.29 3.37
C ALA A 184 -12.52 -5.32 2.43
N ILE A 185 -11.82 -4.83 1.41
CA ILE A 185 -11.20 -5.66 0.38
C ILE A 185 -9.69 -5.72 0.61
N SER A 186 -9.17 -6.94 0.74
CA SER A 186 -7.74 -7.20 0.79
C SER A 186 -7.11 -7.02 -0.61
N VAL A 187 -6.18 -6.08 -0.74
CA VAL A 187 -5.51 -5.78 -2.03
C VAL A 187 -4.12 -6.42 -2.10
N SER A 188 -3.38 -6.36 -1.00
CA SER A 188 -2.06 -6.98 -0.87
C SER A 188 -1.82 -7.35 0.60
N SER A 189 -0.66 -7.94 0.92
CA SER A 189 -0.29 -8.30 2.30
C SER A 189 -0.33 -7.14 3.30
N GLU A 190 -0.20 -5.91 2.83
CA GLU A 190 -0.12 -4.70 3.66
C GLU A 190 -1.28 -3.74 3.40
N GLN A 191 -2.13 -4.01 2.39
CA GLN A 191 -3.10 -3.05 1.89
C GLN A 191 -4.52 -3.56 1.98
N ILE A 192 -5.39 -2.74 2.59
CA ILE A 192 -6.83 -2.97 2.70
C ILE A 192 -7.54 -1.77 2.06
N THR A 193 -8.50 -2.01 1.19
CA THR A 193 -9.43 -0.97 0.73
C THR A 193 -10.71 -1.05 1.55
N LEU A 194 -11.01 0.01 2.29
CA LEU A 194 -12.22 0.15 3.08
C LEU A 194 -13.24 0.96 2.28
N ILE A 195 -14.46 0.42 2.16
CA ILE A 195 -15.58 1.06 1.50
C ILE A 195 -16.54 1.52 2.60
N PRO A 196 -16.68 2.84 2.83
CA PRO A 196 -17.59 3.36 3.83
C PRO A 196 -19.05 3.25 3.36
N ARG A 197 -20.00 3.02 4.27
CA ARG A 197 -21.44 2.96 3.93
C ARG A 197 -22.03 4.32 3.52
N ARG A 198 -21.44 5.41 4.02
CA ARG A 198 -21.80 6.79 3.64
C ARG A 198 -20.54 7.46 3.14
N GLU A 199 -20.66 8.24 2.06
CA GLU A 199 -19.56 9.12 1.67
C GLU A 199 -19.26 10.04 2.85
N ASN A 200 -17.99 10.10 3.23
CA ASN A 200 -17.58 10.95 4.32
C ASN A 200 -17.41 12.37 3.76
N ASP A 201 -18.08 13.34 4.37
CA ASP A 201 -18.03 14.75 3.92
C ASP A 201 -16.61 15.34 3.99
N TYR A 202 -15.72 14.68 4.76
CA TYR A 202 -14.31 15.04 4.84
C TYR A 202 -13.61 14.83 3.49
N GLN A 203 -13.44 15.93 2.74
CA GLN A 203 -12.73 16.03 1.46
C GLN A 203 -13.28 15.16 0.31
N ARG A 204 -14.54 14.72 0.38
CA ARG A 204 -15.20 13.91 -0.68
C ARG A 204 -14.45 12.60 -1.01
N ALA A 205 -13.93 11.93 0.02
CA ALA A 205 -13.33 10.61 -0.14
C ALA A 205 -14.43 9.54 -0.19
N GLY A 206 -14.52 8.81 -1.30
CA GLY A 206 -15.47 7.72 -1.48
C GLY A 206 -14.93 6.35 -1.05
N ARG A 207 -13.60 6.22 -0.88
CA ARG A 207 -12.94 5.01 -0.35
C ARG A 207 -11.73 5.39 0.49
N TYR A 208 -11.35 4.50 1.41
CA TYR A 208 -10.10 4.60 2.14
C TYR A 208 -9.18 3.45 1.76
N LYS A 209 -7.92 3.75 1.49
CA LYS A 209 -6.89 2.73 1.32
C LYS A 209 -5.96 2.77 2.52
N LEU A 210 -6.01 1.69 3.29
CA LEU A 210 -5.23 1.48 4.49
C LEU A 210 -3.95 0.72 4.13
N VAL A 211 -2.79 1.23 4.52
CA VAL A 211 -1.47 0.64 4.26
C VAL A 211 -0.76 0.44 5.59
N ILE A 212 -0.57 -0.81 5.98
CA ILE A 212 0.10 -1.20 7.22
C ILE A 212 1.61 -1.05 7.04
N ARG A 213 2.25 -0.27 7.92
CA ARG A 213 3.68 0.07 7.88
C ARG A 213 4.40 -0.30 9.18
N ASP A 214 3.93 -1.34 9.86
CA ASP A 214 4.40 -1.62 11.22
C ASP A 214 5.73 -2.38 11.27
N GLN A 215 6.05 -3.16 10.23
CA GLN A 215 7.25 -4.01 10.19
C GLN A 215 8.22 -3.60 9.08
N PHE A 216 9.52 -3.86 9.33
CA PHE A 216 10.53 -3.84 8.28
C PHE A 216 10.39 -5.13 7.46
N TYR A 217 10.12 -4.98 6.16
CA TYR A 217 10.00 -6.09 5.19
C TYR A 217 11.28 -6.97 5.19
N PRO A 218 11.23 -8.31 4.99
CA PRO A 218 10.20 -9.11 4.31
C PRO A 218 9.11 -9.72 5.18
N PHE A 219 9.07 -9.41 6.47
CA PHE A 219 8.01 -9.89 7.36
C PHE A 219 6.70 -9.20 7.00
N ARG A 220 5.87 -9.89 6.21
CA ARG A 220 4.64 -9.34 5.63
C ARG A 220 3.60 -9.16 6.74
N CYS A 221 3.01 -7.98 6.82
CA CYS A 221 1.93 -7.61 7.75
C CYS A 221 0.59 -8.34 7.47
N ARG A 222 0.62 -9.52 6.85
CA ARG A 222 -0.56 -10.29 6.43
C ARG A 222 -1.41 -10.70 7.62
N GLU A 223 -0.78 -11.16 8.70
CA GLU A 223 -1.47 -11.54 9.93
C GLU A 223 -2.19 -10.33 10.55
N THR A 224 -1.50 -9.20 10.66
CA THR A 224 -2.09 -7.93 11.13
C THR A 224 -3.25 -7.48 10.24
N ARG A 225 -3.11 -7.60 8.93
CA ARG A 225 -4.15 -7.27 7.94
C ARG A 225 -5.37 -8.15 8.12
N ASP A 226 -5.18 -9.47 8.20
CA ASP A 226 -6.25 -10.45 8.31
C ASP A 226 -6.94 -10.35 9.68
N LEU A 227 -6.19 -10.01 10.74
CA LEU A 227 -6.72 -9.64 12.06
C LEU A 227 -7.60 -8.39 11.99
N ILE A 228 -7.16 -7.34 11.29
CA ILE A 228 -7.97 -6.13 11.11
C ILE A 228 -9.28 -6.46 10.38
N ILE A 229 -9.22 -7.19 9.26
CA ILE A 229 -10.41 -7.52 8.46
C ILE A 229 -11.38 -8.39 9.27
N SER A 230 -10.89 -9.45 9.92
CA SER A 230 -11.73 -10.35 10.71
C SER A 230 -12.38 -9.68 11.92
N ARG A 231 -11.82 -8.60 12.46
CA ARG A 231 -12.46 -7.82 13.52
C ARG A 231 -13.48 -6.82 13.00
N ILE A 232 -13.29 -6.26 11.80
CA ILE A 232 -14.29 -5.39 11.17
C ILE A 232 -15.52 -6.21 10.77
N PHE A 233 -15.28 -7.37 10.16
CA PHE A 233 -16.30 -8.32 9.72
C PHE A 233 -16.03 -9.67 10.40
N PRO A 234 -16.49 -9.85 11.64
CA PRO A 234 -16.39 -11.14 12.32
C PRO A 234 -17.17 -12.17 11.51
N THR A 235 -16.44 -13.10 10.88
CA THR A 235 -17.05 -14.30 10.34
C THR A 235 -17.61 -15.07 11.52
N GLU A 236 -18.91 -15.31 11.55
CA GLU A 236 -19.48 -16.27 12.52
C GLU A 236 -18.71 -17.58 12.36
N LYS A 237 -17.92 -17.92 13.37
CA LYS A 237 -17.33 -19.25 13.48
C LYS A 237 -18.53 -20.20 13.60
N PRO A 238 -18.72 -21.18 12.70
CA PRO A 238 -19.80 -22.15 12.90
C PRO A 238 -19.60 -22.78 14.29
N PRO A 239 -20.65 -22.91 15.10
CA PRO A 239 -20.52 -23.44 16.44
C PRO A 239 -19.89 -24.83 16.37
N ALA A 240 -18.81 -25.04 17.13
CA ALA A 240 -18.00 -26.26 17.15
C ALA A 240 -18.75 -27.52 17.63
N ASN A 241 -20.08 -27.45 17.78
CA ASN A 241 -20.92 -28.50 18.36
C ASN A 241 -22.07 -28.88 17.43
N THR A 242 -21.81 -29.10 16.14
CA THR A 242 -22.74 -29.90 15.33
C THR A 242 -22.20 -31.32 15.28
N PRO A 243 -22.71 -32.28 16.07
CA PRO A 243 -22.30 -33.66 15.92
C PRO A 243 -22.62 -34.11 14.50
N SER A 244 -21.61 -34.61 13.81
CA SER A 244 -21.74 -35.25 12.51
C SER A 244 -22.82 -36.32 12.62
N SER A 245 -23.95 -36.10 11.96
CA SER A 245 -24.99 -37.13 11.83
C SER A 245 -24.36 -38.35 11.13
N PRO A 246 -24.52 -39.57 11.67
CA PRO A 246 -23.94 -40.75 11.06
C PRO A 246 -24.60 -41.00 9.70
N LEU A 247 -23.77 -41.24 8.69
CA LEU A 247 -24.18 -41.69 7.35
C LEU A 247 -25.09 -42.93 7.47
N PRO A 248 -26.21 -43.00 6.72
CA PRO A 248 -27.02 -44.20 6.69
C PRO A 248 -26.24 -45.33 6.01
N LEU A 249 -26.14 -46.46 6.71
CA LEU A 249 -25.59 -47.71 6.22
C LEU A 249 -26.50 -48.24 5.10
N ASN A 250 -26.05 -48.21 3.86
CA ASN A 250 -26.74 -48.90 2.76
C ASN A 250 -26.57 -50.41 2.93
N ASN A 251 -27.64 -51.10 3.32
CA ASN A 251 -27.74 -52.55 3.22
C ASN A 251 -27.89 -52.94 1.74
N PRO A 252 -27.10 -53.88 1.21
CA PRO A 252 -27.33 -54.43 -0.11
C PRO A 252 -28.42 -55.51 -0.03
N THR A 253 -29.63 -55.20 -0.52
CA THR A 253 -30.62 -56.20 -0.90
C THR A 253 -30.23 -56.86 -2.22
N THR A 254 -29.89 -58.15 -2.13
CA THR A 254 -30.18 -59.25 -3.05
C THR A 254 -30.49 -58.93 -4.52
N GLY A 255 -29.62 -59.44 -5.39
CA GLY A 255 -29.85 -59.82 -6.79
C GLY A 255 -28.81 -60.84 -7.17
#